data_AF-A0A8W8IKI6-F1
#
_entry.id   AF-A0A8W8IKI6-F1
#
_cell.length_a   1.000
_cell.length_b   1.000
_cell.length_c   1.000
_cell.angle_alpha   90.00
_cell.angle_beta   90.00
_cell.angle_gamma   90.00
#
_symmetry.space_group_name_H-M   'P 1'
#
loop_
_entity.id
_entity.type
_entity.pdbx_description
1 polymer ?
#
loop_
_entity_poly.entity_id
_entity_poly.type
_entity_poly.pdbx_seq_one_letter_code
_entity_poly.pdbx_strand_id
1 'polypeptide(L)'
;MESLGDPPSNAPQDGDDDTFLKDVAGRVVQLIWHDPRVNKILASDEEKENNYTYCLCKTDLGDDVPMVFCSGIHCPGNRWFHLQCLNMEEDDIPDEFYCSDDCRKRTVYKYCSCHVDMGEYEPMVGCDNQQCKTEWFHLKCVGLKDAPAGKWFCSKDCKIASSKKKKLKSEPKEDGVYNYVTGLMFVGLMDLVRHDAVRENDGQAMMSHWKLDMILFHNNHHPKYVLLGHRLLAGVSGWLPERLAMDSMWNRTVNLAGGPGRNLECDIVNEFLNKEFKESLKDAGGNLTEETVHRHSQMAGSLGRVIDKVYAESVEAPLSEFIRKGNTNFTRDLELFVKLLLPEHFFRHSPGRHFKSYQDFSFSIEAKHPEKLKKKLCQLSKRLDKIRRCTD
;
A
#
# COMPACT_ATOMS: atom_id res chain seq x y z
N MET A 1 33.12 -21.11 -0.82
CA MET A 1 32.66 -21.58 0.50
C MET A 1 32.32 -23.03 0.34
N GLU A 2 33.09 -23.91 1.00
CA GLU A 2 32.80 -25.34 1.07
C GLU A 2 31.92 -25.64 2.30
N SER A 3 31.88 -24.73 3.29
CA SER A 3 31.06 -24.76 4.50
C SER A 3 30.53 -23.35 4.87
N LEU A 4 29.42 -23.28 5.63
CA LEU A 4 28.85 -22.03 6.19
C LEU A 4 29.72 -21.38 7.27
N GLY A 5 30.65 -22.14 7.85
CA GLY A 5 31.64 -21.63 8.81
C GLY A 5 32.89 -21.04 8.15
N ASP A 6 33.05 -21.18 6.82
CA ASP A 6 34.20 -20.60 6.14
C ASP A 6 34.00 -19.09 6.00
N PRO A 7 35.03 -18.27 6.26
CA PRO A 7 34.95 -16.85 5.97
C PRO A 7 34.73 -16.63 4.46
N PRO A 8 33.91 -15.64 4.06
CA PRO A 8 33.77 -15.24 2.67
C PRO A 8 35.14 -15.01 2.03
N SER A 9 35.29 -15.29 0.73
CA SER A 9 36.56 -15.08 0.03
C SER A 9 37.04 -13.62 0.03
N ASN A 10 36.16 -12.69 0.37
CA ASN A 10 36.41 -11.26 0.52
C ASN A 10 36.40 -10.79 1.99
N ALA A 11 36.44 -11.69 2.97
CA ALA A 11 36.52 -11.33 4.38
C ALA A 11 37.88 -10.69 4.70
N PRO A 12 37.92 -9.69 5.61
CA PRO A 12 39.16 -9.07 6.04
C PRO A 12 40.08 -10.12 6.68
N GLN A 13 41.37 -10.07 6.33
CA GLN A 13 42.38 -10.95 6.93
C GLN A 13 42.83 -10.46 8.32
N ASP A 14 42.48 -9.22 8.63
CA ASP A 14 42.89 -8.41 9.76
C ASP A 14 41.89 -8.45 10.94
N GLY A 15 40.77 -9.16 10.80
CA GLY A 15 39.83 -9.45 11.89
C GLY A 15 38.89 -8.30 12.27
N ASP A 16 38.75 -7.27 11.42
CA ASP A 16 37.77 -6.20 11.61
C ASP A 16 36.39 -6.63 11.08
N ASP A 17 35.73 -7.50 11.84
CA ASP A 17 34.44 -8.08 11.49
C ASP A 17 33.31 -7.03 11.48
N ASP A 18 33.38 -5.99 12.33
CA ASP A 18 32.34 -4.95 12.43
C ASP A 18 32.31 -4.07 11.17
N THR A 19 33.49 -3.62 10.71
CA THR A 19 33.58 -2.86 9.45
C THR A 19 33.14 -3.71 8.27
N PHE A 20 33.50 -5.00 8.25
CA PHE A 20 33.05 -5.92 7.20
C PHE A 20 31.53 -6.09 7.18
N LEU A 21 30.91 -6.28 8.35
CA LEU A 21 29.45 -6.41 8.47
C LEU A 21 28.75 -5.15 7.99
N LYS A 22 29.26 -3.96 8.35
CA LYS A 22 28.73 -2.67 7.88
C LYS A 22 28.84 -2.52 6.37
N ASP A 23 29.96 -2.92 5.78
CA ASP A 23 30.15 -2.90 4.33
C ASP A 23 29.18 -3.87 3.61
N VAL A 24 29.06 -5.11 4.11
CA VAL A 24 28.12 -6.09 3.57
C VAL A 24 26.68 -5.58 3.67
N ALA A 25 26.28 -5.06 4.83
CA ALA A 25 24.96 -4.47 5.01
C ALA A 25 24.71 -3.30 4.04
N GLY A 26 25.69 -2.40 3.88
CA GLY A 26 25.64 -1.30 2.92
C GLY A 26 25.45 -1.78 1.48
N ARG A 27 26.15 -2.84 1.06
CA ARG A 27 25.98 -3.44 -0.26
C ARG A 27 24.61 -4.09 -0.44
N VAL A 28 24.08 -4.76 0.59
CA VAL A 28 22.72 -5.32 0.56
C VAL A 28 21.70 -4.20 0.37
N VAL A 29 21.82 -3.10 1.13
CA VAL A 29 20.95 -1.94 0.98
C VAL A 29 21.06 -1.38 -0.44
N GLN A 30 22.26 -1.12 -0.96
CA GLN A 30 22.44 -0.60 -2.32
C GLN A 30 21.85 -1.51 -3.40
N LEU A 31 21.91 -2.83 -3.20
CA LEU A 31 21.39 -3.82 -4.13
C LEU A 31 19.86 -3.82 -4.22
N ILE A 32 19.18 -3.59 -3.10
CA ILE A 32 17.71 -3.65 -3.02
C ILE A 32 17.05 -2.27 -2.98
N TRP A 33 17.82 -1.20 -2.74
CA TRP A 33 17.27 0.13 -2.57
C TRP A 33 16.69 0.63 -3.89
N HIS A 34 15.39 0.91 -3.86
CA HIS A 34 14.71 1.54 -4.97
C HIS A 34 14.71 3.05 -4.75
N ASP A 35 15.33 3.82 -5.65
CA ASP A 35 15.34 5.29 -5.58
C ASP A 35 14.00 5.85 -6.11
N PRO A 36 13.23 6.62 -5.30
CA PRO A 36 11.99 7.26 -5.76
C PRO A 36 12.22 8.38 -6.80
N ARG A 37 13.48 8.72 -7.12
CA ARG A 37 13.91 9.76 -8.06
C ARG A 37 13.20 11.08 -7.82
N VAL A 38 13.27 11.59 -6.59
CA VAL A 38 12.62 12.84 -6.15
C VAL A 38 12.91 14.02 -7.08
N ASN A 39 14.10 14.07 -7.68
CA ASN A 39 14.45 15.10 -8.66
C ASN A 39 13.53 15.12 -9.88
N LYS A 40 12.96 13.98 -10.31
CA LYS A 40 11.94 13.95 -11.37
C LYS A 40 10.66 14.68 -10.93
N ILE A 41 10.27 14.54 -9.67
CA ILE A 41 9.13 15.27 -9.10
C ILE A 41 9.47 16.76 -9.08
N LEU A 42 10.62 17.14 -8.53
CA LEU A 42 11.01 18.55 -8.41
C LEU A 42 11.19 19.25 -9.76
N ALA A 43 11.76 18.56 -10.74
CA ALA A 43 12.00 19.07 -12.09
C ALA A 43 10.76 19.00 -13.00
N SER A 44 9.65 18.39 -12.56
CA SER A 44 8.42 18.37 -13.35
C SER A 44 7.89 19.80 -13.53
N ASP A 45 7.73 20.23 -14.78
CA ASP A 45 7.09 21.50 -15.11
C ASP A 45 5.57 21.36 -14.97
N GLU A 46 4.88 22.47 -14.70
CA GLU A 46 3.41 22.52 -14.73
C GLU A 46 2.93 22.39 -16.19
N GLU A 47 2.98 21.19 -16.77
CA GLU A 47 2.40 20.95 -18.09
C GLU A 47 0.87 21.10 -18.01
N LYS A 48 0.32 21.90 -18.94
CA LYS A 48 -1.12 22.17 -19.10
C LYS A 48 -1.89 20.99 -19.70
N GLU A 49 -1.37 19.78 -19.66
CA GLU A 49 -2.08 18.63 -20.22
C GLU A 49 -3.12 18.14 -19.21
N ASN A 50 -4.35 18.62 -19.39
CA ASN A 50 -5.49 18.30 -18.55
C ASN A 50 -5.96 16.86 -18.84
N ASN A 51 -5.20 15.86 -18.37
CA ASN A 51 -5.56 14.44 -18.42
C ASN A 51 -6.55 14.08 -17.31
N TYR A 52 -7.49 14.98 -17.01
CA TYR A 52 -8.53 14.81 -16.01
C TYR A 52 -9.68 14.01 -16.61
N THR A 53 -9.77 12.74 -16.21
CA THR A 53 -10.75 11.81 -16.77
C THR A 53 -12.02 11.75 -15.94
N TYR A 54 -12.04 12.31 -14.73
CA TYR A 54 -13.18 12.25 -13.82
C TYR A 54 -14.28 13.26 -14.19
N CYS A 55 -15.48 13.03 -13.66
CA CYS A 55 -16.71 13.81 -13.86
C CYS A 55 -17.15 13.92 -15.34
N LEU A 56 -18.38 14.39 -15.57
CA LEU A 56 -18.90 14.67 -16.91
C LEU A 56 -18.23 15.91 -17.54
N CYS A 57 -17.85 16.89 -16.71
CA CYS A 57 -17.25 18.14 -17.18
C CYS A 57 -15.82 17.98 -17.69
N LYS A 58 -15.15 16.85 -17.43
CA LYS A 58 -13.74 16.57 -17.81
C LYS A 58 -12.78 17.72 -17.46
N THR A 59 -13.09 18.43 -16.39
CA THR A 59 -12.34 19.60 -15.94
C THR A 59 -11.88 19.36 -14.51
N ASP A 60 -10.57 19.47 -14.28
CA ASP A 60 -10.01 19.51 -12.93
C ASP A 60 -10.43 20.83 -12.26
N LEU A 61 -11.44 20.77 -11.39
CA LEU A 61 -11.91 21.93 -10.63
C LEU A 61 -11.13 22.13 -9.32
N GLY A 62 -10.07 21.34 -9.11
CA GLY A 62 -9.26 21.32 -7.91
C GLY A 62 -9.77 20.31 -6.88
N ASP A 63 -8.85 19.72 -6.12
CA ASP A 63 -9.16 18.61 -5.21
C ASP A 63 -10.00 18.98 -3.97
N ASP A 64 -10.20 20.28 -3.73
CA ASP A 64 -11.03 20.77 -2.63
C ASP A 64 -12.52 20.85 -3.04
N VAL A 65 -12.83 20.57 -4.31
CA VAL A 65 -14.21 20.49 -4.80
C VAL A 65 -14.77 19.14 -4.38
N PRO A 66 -15.89 19.11 -3.64
CA PRO A 66 -16.46 17.85 -3.18
C PRO A 66 -16.97 17.03 -4.36
N MET A 67 -16.75 15.71 -4.26
CA MET A 67 -17.13 14.75 -5.29
C MET A 67 -17.83 13.56 -4.67
N VAL A 68 -18.75 12.97 -5.42
CA VAL A 68 -19.43 11.72 -5.09
C VAL A 68 -18.93 10.60 -6.00
N PHE A 69 -18.77 9.41 -5.44
CA PHE A 69 -18.41 8.20 -6.16
C PHE A 69 -19.66 7.42 -6.58
N CYS A 70 -19.73 7.03 -7.84
CA CYS A 70 -20.75 6.15 -8.37
C CYS A 70 -20.41 4.68 -8.11
N SER A 71 -21.28 3.99 -7.38
CA SER A 71 -21.13 2.58 -6.98
C SER A 71 -21.31 1.59 -8.15
N GLY A 72 -21.80 2.02 -9.31
CA GLY A 72 -21.94 1.16 -10.48
C GLY A 72 -20.60 0.63 -11.04
N ILE A 73 -20.52 -0.68 -11.27
CA ILE A 73 -19.35 -1.34 -11.87
C ILE A 73 -19.23 -0.89 -13.34
N HIS A 74 -18.02 -0.48 -13.75
CA HIS A 74 -17.71 0.07 -15.08
C HIS A 74 -18.58 1.28 -15.46
N CYS A 75 -18.82 2.19 -14.51
CA CYS A 75 -19.45 3.48 -14.78
C CYS A 75 -18.76 4.19 -15.97
N PRO A 76 -19.49 4.51 -17.06
CA PRO A 76 -18.92 5.16 -18.23
C PRO A 76 -18.45 6.60 -17.95
N GLY A 77 -18.90 7.20 -16.85
CA GLY A 77 -18.50 8.54 -16.40
C GLY A 77 -17.19 8.59 -15.59
N ASN A 78 -16.39 7.52 -15.57
CA ASN A 78 -15.15 7.42 -14.78
C ASN A 78 -15.35 7.60 -13.26
N ARG A 79 -16.51 7.14 -12.77
CA ARG A 79 -16.89 6.90 -11.35
C ARG A 79 -16.98 8.11 -10.42
N TRP A 80 -16.17 9.15 -10.55
CA TRP A 80 -16.20 10.31 -9.66
C TRP A 80 -16.88 11.52 -10.32
N PHE A 81 -17.76 12.22 -9.61
CA PHE A 81 -18.49 13.38 -10.11
C PHE A 81 -18.44 14.51 -9.10
N HIS A 82 -18.14 15.75 -9.53
CA HIS A 82 -18.28 16.90 -8.63
C HIS A 82 -19.73 17.07 -8.21
N LEU A 83 -19.98 17.36 -6.94
CA LEU A 83 -21.33 17.60 -6.43
C LEU A 83 -22.00 18.77 -7.17
N GLN A 84 -21.24 19.85 -7.41
CA GLN A 84 -21.72 20.99 -8.21
C GLN A 84 -22.09 20.62 -9.66
N CYS A 85 -21.47 19.61 -10.26
CA CYS A 85 -21.83 19.15 -11.60
C CYS A 85 -23.10 18.29 -11.60
N LEU A 86 -23.53 17.83 -10.43
CA LEU A 86 -24.76 17.07 -10.21
C LEU A 86 -25.85 17.92 -9.54
N ASN A 87 -25.58 19.20 -9.25
CA ASN A 87 -26.41 20.05 -8.41
C ASN A 87 -26.80 19.37 -7.09
N MET A 88 -25.83 18.76 -6.42
CA MET A 88 -25.99 18.07 -5.14
C MET A 88 -25.24 18.82 -4.05
N GLU A 89 -25.76 18.80 -2.82
CA GLU A 89 -25.08 19.33 -1.63
C GLU A 89 -24.40 18.18 -0.86
N GLU A 90 -23.39 18.49 -0.03
CA GLU A 90 -22.63 17.47 0.71
C GLU A 90 -23.50 16.68 1.69
N ASP A 91 -24.49 17.34 2.31
CA ASP A 91 -25.40 16.75 3.28
C ASP A 91 -26.43 15.81 2.63
N ASP A 92 -26.60 15.89 1.30
CA ASP A 92 -27.58 15.12 0.53
C ASP A 92 -26.98 13.88 -0.16
N ILE A 93 -25.71 13.56 0.09
CA ILE A 93 -25.05 12.41 -0.54
C ILE A 93 -25.61 11.12 0.09
N PRO A 94 -26.27 10.23 -0.69
CA PRO A 94 -26.71 8.94 -0.18
C PRO A 94 -25.51 8.02 0.06
N ASP A 95 -25.64 7.09 1.02
CA ASP A 95 -24.64 6.06 1.32
C ASP A 95 -24.23 5.25 0.07
N GLU A 96 -25.19 5.05 -0.85
CA GLU A 96 -24.95 4.48 -2.17
C GLU A 96 -25.43 5.43 -3.28
N PHE A 97 -24.49 6.02 -4.01
CA PHE A 97 -24.79 6.87 -5.16
C PHE A 97 -24.62 6.14 -6.49
N TYR A 98 -25.55 6.37 -7.42
CA TYR A 98 -25.51 5.88 -8.79
C TYR A 98 -25.74 7.03 -9.76
N CYS A 99 -24.79 7.28 -10.66
CA CYS A 99 -24.91 8.41 -11.61
C CYS A 99 -25.97 8.19 -12.71
N SER A 100 -26.52 6.98 -12.82
CA SER A 100 -27.60 6.62 -13.73
C SER A 100 -28.28 5.31 -13.30
N ASP A 101 -29.50 5.07 -13.76
CA ASP A 101 -30.20 3.80 -13.54
C ASP A 101 -29.43 2.59 -14.09
N ASP A 102 -28.67 2.78 -15.17
CA ASP A 102 -27.79 1.74 -15.69
C ASP A 102 -26.66 1.41 -14.71
N CYS A 103 -26.08 2.42 -14.04
CA CYS A 103 -25.08 2.18 -13.01
C CYS A 103 -25.68 1.48 -11.79
N ARG A 104 -26.94 1.80 -11.44
CA ARG A 104 -27.68 1.14 -10.37
C ARG A 104 -27.94 -0.34 -10.65
N LYS A 105 -28.10 -0.71 -11.92
CA LYS A 105 -28.27 -2.12 -12.34
C LYS A 105 -26.96 -2.90 -12.41
N ARG A 106 -25.80 -2.23 -12.50
CA ARG A 106 -24.46 -2.85 -12.61
C ARG A 106 -23.78 -3.04 -11.25
N THR A 107 -24.50 -3.48 -10.23
CA THR A 107 -24.04 -3.48 -8.83
C THR A 107 -23.51 -4.81 -8.33
N VAL A 108 -23.83 -5.92 -8.99
CA VAL A 108 -23.63 -7.25 -8.40
C VAL A 108 -22.58 -8.08 -9.14
N TYR A 109 -22.34 -7.83 -10.44
CA TYR A 109 -21.48 -8.71 -11.24
C TYR A 109 -20.64 -7.95 -12.27
N LYS A 110 -19.31 -8.02 -12.13
CA LYS A 110 -18.34 -7.28 -12.96
C LYS A 110 -18.07 -7.90 -14.32
N TYR A 111 -18.45 -9.16 -14.51
CA TYR A 111 -18.15 -9.91 -15.72
C TYR A 111 -19.34 -9.94 -16.69
N CYS A 112 -19.01 -10.23 -17.94
CA CYS A 112 -19.89 -10.28 -19.09
C CYS A 112 -20.53 -8.94 -19.44
N SER A 113 -20.95 -8.78 -20.70
CA SER A 113 -21.72 -7.62 -21.15
C SER A 113 -23.13 -7.54 -20.54
N CYS A 114 -23.64 -8.65 -20.01
CA CYS A 114 -24.95 -8.70 -19.37
C CYS A 114 -24.93 -8.20 -17.92
N HIS A 115 -23.78 -8.20 -17.23
CA HIS A 115 -23.65 -7.80 -15.82
C HIS A 115 -24.61 -8.52 -14.86
N VAL A 116 -25.02 -9.74 -15.21
CA VAL A 116 -25.88 -10.62 -14.40
C VAL A 116 -25.05 -11.82 -13.97
N ASP A 117 -24.98 -12.11 -12.67
CA ASP A 117 -24.41 -13.36 -12.18
C ASP A 117 -25.35 -14.52 -12.55
N MET A 118 -24.90 -15.41 -13.44
CA MET A 118 -25.66 -16.59 -13.86
C MET A 118 -25.36 -17.82 -12.97
N GLY A 119 -24.58 -17.65 -11.90
CA GLY A 119 -24.18 -18.70 -10.97
C GLY A 119 -22.87 -19.39 -11.35
N GLU A 120 -22.24 -20.04 -10.36
CA GLU A 120 -20.90 -20.65 -10.45
C GLU A 120 -20.75 -21.74 -11.52
N TYR A 121 -21.86 -22.34 -11.97
CA TYR A 121 -21.89 -23.42 -12.95
C TYR A 121 -22.06 -22.94 -14.41
N GLU A 122 -22.29 -21.64 -14.64
CA GLU A 122 -22.41 -21.13 -16.01
C GLU A 122 -21.01 -20.93 -16.63
N PRO A 123 -20.69 -21.61 -17.76
CA PRO A 123 -19.36 -21.54 -18.34
C PRO A 123 -19.07 -20.16 -18.95
N MET A 124 -17.84 -19.69 -18.75
CA MET A 124 -17.36 -18.39 -19.22
C MET A 124 -16.09 -18.51 -20.07
N VAL A 125 -15.87 -17.51 -20.92
CA VAL A 125 -14.67 -17.35 -21.75
C VAL A 125 -14.00 -16.01 -21.48
N GLY A 126 -12.69 -16.05 -21.30
CA GLY A 126 -11.85 -14.84 -21.15
C GLY A 126 -11.49 -14.24 -22.51
N CYS A 127 -11.54 -12.92 -22.64
CA CYS A 127 -11.02 -12.22 -23.82
C CYS A 127 -9.49 -12.14 -23.74
N ASP A 128 -8.78 -12.58 -24.77
CA ASP A 128 -7.31 -12.55 -24.85
C ASP A 128 -6.69 -11.14 -24.98
N ASN A 129 -7.51 -10.09 -25.04
CA ASN A 129 -7.02 -8.73 -24.95
C ASN A 129 -6.85 -8.36 -23.47
N GLN A 130 -5.61 -8.28 -22.99
CA GLN A 130 -5.27 -7.90 -21.61
C GLN A 130 -5.81 -6.52 -21.18
N GLN A 131 -6.19 -5.65 -22.12
CA GLN A 131 -6.81 -4.35 -21.85
C GLN A 131 -8.34 -4.38 -21.98
N CYS A 132 -8.95 -5.57 -22.11
CA CYS A 132 -10.40 -5.70 -22.14
C CYS A 132 -10.97 -5.35 -20.77
N LYS A 133 -11.87 -4.36 -20.73
CA LYS A 133 -12.47 -3.88 -19.47
C LYS A 133 -13.35 -4.93 -18.77
N THR A 134 -13.89 -5.88 -19.51
CA THR A 134 -14.89 -6.85 -18.99
C THR A 134 -14.27 -8.22 -18.68
N GLU A 135 -13.13 -8.53 -19.31
CA GLU A 135 -12.32 -9.75 -19.12
C GLU A 135 -13.03 -11.07 -19.44
N TRP A 136 -14.14 -11.39 -18.76
CA TRP A 136 -14.85 -12.66 -18.84
C TRP A 136 -16.27 -12.49 -19.38
N PHE A 137 -16.75 -13.45 -20.16
CA PHE A 137 -18.08 -13.44 -20.77
C PHE A 137 -18.74 -14.81 -20.66
N HIS A 138 -20.03 -14.89 -20.33
CA HIS A 138 -20.75 -16.17 -20.41
C HIS A 138 -20.74 -16.67 -21.86
N LEU A 139 -20.48 -17.96 -22.08
CA LEU A 139 -20.46 -18.53 -23.43
C LEU A 139 -21.74 -18.19 -24.21
N LYS A 140 -22.91 -18.33 -23.56
CA LYS A 140 -24.22 -18.01 -24.16
C LYS A 140 -24.37 -16.54 -24.56
N CYS A 141 -23.88 -15.61 -23.73
CA CYS A 141 -23.96 -14.17 -24.00
C CYS A 141 -23.13 -13.75 -25.22
N VAL A 142 -22.13 -14.54 -25.60
CA VAL A 142 -21.29 -14.30 -26.77
C VAL A 142 -21.50 -15.32 -27.90
N GLY A 143 -22.59 -16.11 -27.81
CA GLY A 143 -22.99 -17.05 -28.85
C GLY A 143 -22.10 -18.29 -29.00
N LEU A 144 -21.32 -18.62 -27.97
CA LEU A 144 -20.49 -19.82 -27.92
C LEU A 144 -21.25 -20.96 -27.22
N LYS A 145 -21.06 -22.18 -27.72
CA LYS A 145 -21.56 -23.41 -27.07
C LYS A 145 -20.49 -24.05 -26.19
N ASP A 146 -19.25 -24.02 -26.66
CA ASP A 146 -18.07 -24.57 -25.98
C ASP A 146 -16.93 -23.55 -25.98
N ALA A 147 -15.94 -23.78 -25.12
CA ALA A 147 -14.73 -22.97 -25.09
C ALA A 147 -14.00 -23.04 -26.45
N PRO A 148 -13.66 -21.90 -27.06
CA PRO A 148 -13.01 -21.87 -28.37
C PRO A 148 -11.60 -22.43 -28.29
N ALA A 149 -11.16 -23.14 -29.34
CA ALA A 149 -9.78 -23.58 -29.45
C ALA A 149 -8.88 -22.41 -29.86
N GLY A 150 -7.93 -22.03 -29.00
CA GLY A 150 -6.99 -20.93 -29.24
C GLY A 150 -7.52 -19.56 -28.79
N LYS A 151 -6.93 -18.49 -29.34
CA LYS A 151 -7.21 -17.12 -28.90
C LYS A 151 -8.62 -16.66 -29.30
N TRP A 152 -9.33 -16.05 -28.35
CA TRP A 152 -10.67 -15.50 -28.53
C TRP A 152 -10.76 -14.04 -28.07
N PHE A 153 -11.51 -13.24 -28.81
CA PHE A 153 -11.69 -11.82 -28.53
C PHE A 153 -13.17 -11.47 -28.54
N CYS A 154 -13.63 -10.74 -27.52
CA CYS A 154 -15.04 -10.37 -27.35
C CYS A 154 -15.56 -9.39 -28.40
N SER A 155 -14.66 -8.69 -29.12
CA SER A 155 -15.02 -7.76 -30.18
C SER A 155 -13.90 -7.60 -31.21
N LYS A 156 -14.26 -7.06 -32.39
CA LYS A 156 -13.28 -6.65 -33.42
C LYS A 156 -12.29 -5.63 -32.88
N ASP A 157 -12.75 -4.72 -32.02
CA ASP A 157 -11.90 -3.71 -31.40
C ASP A 157 -10.87 -4.34 -30.45
N CYS A 158 -11.28 -5.32 -29.64
CA CYS A 158 -10.33 -6.05 -28.79
C CYS A 158 -9.31 -6.85 -29.62
N LYS A 159 -9.74 -7.44 -30.74
CA LYS A 159 -8.83 -8.13 -31.66
C LYS A 159 -7.83 -7.15 -32.31
N ILE A 160 -8.29 -5.98 -32.75
CA ILE A 160 -7.44 -4.95 -33.36
C ILE A 160 -6.50 -4.33 -32.32
N ALA A 161 -7.00 -4.01 -31.12
CA ALA A 161 -6.20 -3.49 -30.02
C ALA A 161 -5.10 -4.48 -29.60
N SER A 162 -5.42 -5.78 -29.55
CA SER A 162 -4.44 -6.84 -29.31
C SER A 162 -3.36 -6.92 -30.39
N SER A 163 -3.69 -6.60 -31.65
CA SER A 163 -2.75 -6.61 -32.78
C SER A 163 -1.97 -5.30 -32.97
N LYS A 164 -2.41 -4.20 -32.36
CA LYS A 164 -1.78 -2.87 -32.44
C LYS A 164 -0.55 -2.71 -31.54
N LYS A 165 -0.09 -3.76 -30.84
CA LYS A 165 1.30 -3.85 -30.37
C LYS A 165 2.21 -3.84 -31.60
N LYS A 166 2.52 -2.62 -32.06
CA LYS A 166 3.59 -2.30 -33.00
C LYS A 166 4.80 -3.17 -32.66
N LYS A 167 5.44 -3.67 -33.71
CA LYS A 167 6.89 -3.85 -33.79
C LYS A 167 7.57 -2.56 -33.32
N LEU A 168 7.66 -2.34 -32.01
CA LEU A 168 8.63 -1.46 -31.40
C LEU A 168 9.92 -2.29 -31.25
N LYS A 169 11.06 -1.64 -31.43
CA LYS A 169 12.40 -2.19 -31.17
C LYS A 169 12.35 -3.12 -29.96
N SER A 170 12.99 -4.29 -30.04
CA SER A 170 13.12 -5.21 -28.92
C SER A 170 13.58 -4.44 -27.67
N GLU A 171 12.63 -4.07 -26.81
CA GLU A 171 12.96 -3.60 -25.48
C GLU A 171 13.76 -4.72 -24.81
N PRO A 172 14.84 -4.40 -24.08
CA PRO A 172 15.52 -5.40 -23.29
C PRO A 172 14.48 -6.07 -22.40
N LYS A 173 14.34 -7.40 -22.52
CA LYS A 173 13.38 -8.15 -21.72
C LYS A 173 13.68 -7.87 -20.24
N GLU A 174 12.70 -7.37 -19.50
CA GLU A 174 12.85 -7.17 -18.05
C GLU A 174 13.17 -8.51 -17.36
N ASP A 175 13.81 -8.43 -16.19
CA ASP A 175 14.03 -9.57 -15.31
C ASP A 175 12.98 -9.56 -14.19
N GLY A 176 11.82 -10.17 -14.45
CA GLY A 176 10.70 -10.20 -13.51
C GLY A 176 11.00 -10.99 -12.23
N VAL A 177 11.94 -11.94 -12.28
CA VAL A 177 12.41 -12.67 -11.09
C VAL A 177 13.24 -11.76 -10.19
N TYR A 178 14.24 -11.08 -10.76
CA TYR A 178 15.05 -10.12 -10.02
C TYR A 178 14.18 -9.01 -9.41
N ASN A 179 13.30 -8.40 -10.21
CA ASN A 179 12.41 -7.33 -9.76
C ASN A 179 11.51 -7.75 -8.60
N TYR A 180 10.98 -8.99 -8.65
CA TYR A 180 10.16 -9.54 -7.58
C TYR A 180 10.96 -9.73 -6.30
N VAL A 181 12.12 -10.39 -6.38
CA VAL A 181 12.91 -10.70 -5.20
C VAL A 181 13.48 -9.43 -4.57
N THR A 182 13.98 -8.47 -5.34
CA THR A 182 14.46 -7.19 -4.79
C THR A 182 13.31 -6.38 -4.21
N GLY A 183 12.15 -6.34 -4.86
CA GLY A 183 10.96 -5.67 -4.34
C GLY A 183 10.45 -6.28 -3.03
N LEU A 184 10.41 -7.62 -2.96
CA LEU A 184 10.03 -8.34 -1.73
C LEU A 184 11.00 -8.02 -0.59
N MET A 185 12.31 -8.08 -0.85
CA MET A 185 13.33 -7.75 0.14
C MET A 185 13.26 -6.30 0.58
N PHE A 186 13.05 -5.37 -0.36
CA PHE A 186 12.88 -3.95 -0.06
C PHE A 186 11.68 -3.73 0.86
N VAL A 187 10.50 -4.27 0.52
CA VAL A 187 9.30 -4.11 1.35
C VAL A 187 9.48 -4.76 2.72
N GLY A 188 10.03 -5.98 2.79
CA GLY A 188 10.25 -6.67 4.06
C GLY A 188 11.23 -5.94 4.98
N LEU A 189 12.36 -5.47 4.45
CA LEU A 189 13.32 -4.71 5.25
C LEU A 189 12.78 -3.33 5.64
N MET A 190 11.99 -2.68 4.79
CA MET A 190 11.29 -1.45 5.15
C MET A 190 10.29 -1.66 6.29
N ASP A 191 9.58 -2.79 6.32
CA ASP A 191 8.67 -3.13 7.40
C ASP A 191 9.41 -3.32 8.73
N LEU A 192 10.53 -4.06 8.71
CA LEU A 192 11.39 -4.25 9.88
C LEU A 192 11.94 -2.91 10.42
N VAL A 193 12.46 -2.04 9.55
CA VAL A 193 12.99 -0.73 9.97
C VAL A 193 11.88 0.20 10.48
N ARG A 194 10.68 0.12 9.92
CA ARG A 194 9.51 0.86 10.44
C ARG A 194 9.12 0.38 11.82
N HIS A 195 9.07 -0.93 12.01
CA HIS A 195 8.79 -1.53 13.29
C HIS A 195 9.82 -1.09 14.34
N ASP A 196 11.11 -1.18 14.03
CA ASP A 196 12.18 -0.72 14.92
C ASP A 196 12.05 0.77 15.26
N ALA A 197 11.77 1.63 14.27
CA ALA A 197 11.55 3.06 14.50
C ALA A 197 10.37 3.31 15.46
N VAL A 198 9.30 2.52 15.38
CA VAL A 198 8.19 2.59 16.34
C VAL A 198 8.65 2.11 17.72
N ARG A 199 9.27 0.93 17.81
CA ARG A 199 9.70 0.32 19.08
C ARG A 199 10.68 1.22 19.85
N GLU A 200 11.55 1.93 19.15
CA GLU A 200 12.51 2.88 19.72
C GLU A 200 11.99 4.33 19.83
N ASN A 201 10.76 4.60 19.39
CA ASN A 201 10.18 5.94 19.27
C ASN A 201 11.10 6.91 18.50
N ASP A 202 11.68 6.47 17.39
CA ASP A 202 12.49 7.31 16.51
C ASP A 202 11.58 8.16 15.61
N GLY A 203 11.25 9.35 16.13
CA GLY A 203 10.44 10.34 15.42
C GLY A 203 11.02 10.74 14.05
N GLN A 204 12.34 10.81 13.91
CA GLN A 204 12.97 11.25 12.66
C GLN A 204 12.90 10.17 11.58
N ALA A 205 13.15 8.92 11.95
CA ALA A 205 12.97 7.78 11.07
C ALA A 205 11.50 7.66 10.63
N MET A 206 10.55 7.77 11.58
CA MET A 206 9.12 7.79 11.27
C MET A 206 8.76 8.91 10.27
N MET A 207 9.26 10.14 10.43
CA MET A 207 9.01 11.21 9.46
C MET A 207 9.61 10.91 8.08
N SER A 208 10.74 10.21 8.02
CA SER A 208 11.34 9.77 6.75
C SER A 208 10.49 8.70 6.07
N HIS A 209 9.91 7.77 6.83
CA HIS A 209 8.93 6.80 6.33
C HIS A 209 7.70 7.49 5.73
N TRP A 210 7.15 8.50 6.43
CA TRP A 210 6.04 9.30 5.92
C TRP A 210 6.36 9.97 4.58
N LYS A 211 7.59 10.45 4.36
CA LYS A 211 8.00 11.02 3.06
C LYS A 211 7.94 9.99 1.93
N LEU A 212 8.35 8.74 2.19
CA LEU A 212 8.23 7.65 1.21
C LEU A 212 6.77 7.28 0.97
N ASP A 213 5.97 7.24 2.04
CA ASP A 213 4.55 6.91 1.98
C ASP A 213 3.74 7.91 1.16
N MET A 214 4.15 9.18 1.12
CA MET A 214 3.53 10.18 0.24
C MET A 214 3.49 9.74 -1.22
N ILE A 215 4.52 9.04 -1.70
CA ILE A 215 4.57 8.52 -3.07
C ILE A 215 3.63 7.34 -3.23
N LEU A 216 3.58 6.44 -2.24
CA LEU A 216 2.66 5.31 -2.24
C LEU A 216 1.20 5.76 -2.21
N PHE A 217 0.85 6.74 -1.36
CA PHE A 217 -0.49 7.31 -1.28
C PHE A 217 -0.88 7.97 -2.61
N HIS A 218 0.04 8.68 -3.25
CA HIS A 218 -0.19 9.26 -4.56
C HIS A 218 -0.41 8.18 -5.64
N ASN A 219 0.48 7.19 -5.71
CA ASN A 219 0.45 6.13 -6.71
C ASN A 219 -0.78 5.21 -6.62
N ASN A 220 -1.40 5.14 -5.44
CA ASN A 220 -2.59 4.35 -5.15
C ASN A 220 -3.88 5.19 -5.04
N HIS A 221 -3.84 6.48 -5.40
CA HIS A 221 -5.01 7.38 -5.38
C HIS A 221 -5.68 7.49 -4.00
N HIS A 222 -4.86 7.76 -2.98
CA HIS A 222 -5.28 7.93 -1.59
C HIS A 222 -5.19 9.41 -1.15
N PRO A 223 -6.07 10.30 -1.64
CA PRO A 223 -5.93 11.75 -1.46
C PRO A 223 -6.02 12.21 0.00
N LYS A 224 -6.83 11.52 0.82
CA LYS A 224 -6.92 11.79 2.27
C LYS A 224 -5.58 11.56 2.95
N TYR A 225 -4.88 10.48 2.62
CA TYR A 225 -3.58 10.15 3.20
C TYR A 225 -2.47 11.08 2.69
N VAL A 226 -2.52 11.50 1.42
CA VAL A 226 -1.65 12.57 0.90
C VAL A 226 -1.86 13.88 1.67
N LEU A 227 -3.11 14.28 1.94
CA LEU A 227 -3.41 15.48 2.72
C LEU A 227 -2.88 15.37 4.16
N LEU A 228 -3.12 14.24 4.83
CA LEU A 228 -2.66 13.99 6.19
C LEU A 228 -1.13 13.98 6.29
N GLY A 229 -0.47 13.25 5.39
CA GLY A 229 0.99 13.19 5.34
C GLY A 229 1.61 14.54 5.02
N HIS A 230 1.03 15.32 4.09
CA HIS A 230 1.48 16.69 3.83
C HIS A 230 1.36 17.58 5.08
N ARG A 231 0.22 17.56 5.78
CA ARG A 231 0.01 18.37 7.00
C ARG A 231 0.99 17.99 8.11
N LEU A 232 1.20 16.69 8.34
CA LEU A 232 2.16 16.20 9.31
C LEU A 232 3.57 16.69 8.98
N LEU A 233 4.03 16.40 7.76
CA LEU A 233 5.39 16.73 7.31
C LEU A 233 5.64 18.24 7.26
N ALA A 234 4.70 19.04 6.76
CA ALA A 234 4.80 20.50 6.78
C ALA A 234 4.78 21.04 8.21
N GLY A 235 3.92 20.47 9.07
CA GLY A 235 3.79 20.82 10.47
C GLY A 235 5.11 20.67 11.22
N VAL A 236 5.71 19.47 11.17
CA VAL A 236 7.00 19.19 11.82
C VAL A 236 8.17 19.95 11.19
N SER A 237 8.06 20.34 9.92
CA SER A 237 9.11 21.09 9.20
C SER A 237 9.04 22.61 9.41
N GLY A 238 8.22 23.10 10.34
CA GLY A 238 8.20 24.50 10.75
C GLY A 238 6.93 25.28 10.42
N TRP A 239 5.87 24.62 9.94
CA TRP A 239 4.55 25.25 9.87
C TRP A 239 3.89 25.35 11.25
N LEU A 240 4.08 24.34 12.11
CA LEU A 240 3.62 24.39 13.50
C LEU A 240 4.61 25.15 14.39
N PRO A 241 4.15 25.76 15.50
CA PRO A 241 5.03 26.17 16.59
C PRO A 241 5.92 25.02 17.06
N GLU A 242 7.16 25.34 17.44
CA GLU A 242 8.20 24.35 17.77
C GLU A 242 7.72 23.27 18.75
N ARG A 243 7.00 23.67 19.82
CA ARG A 243 6.43 22.73 20.79
C ARG A 243 5.47 21.72 20.15
N LEU A 244 4.58 22.18 19.27
CA LEU A 244 3.60 21.31 18.60
C LEU A 244 4.25 20.46 17.52
N ALA A 245 5.30 20.97 16.86
CA ALA A 245 6.12 20.19 15.93
C ALA A 245 6.83 19.03 16.64
N MET A 246 7.44 19.31 17.80
CA MET A 246 8.04 18.30 18.67
C MET A 246 7.00 17.26 19.12
N ASP A 247 5.87 17.70 19.65
CA ASP A 247 4.80 16.79 20.09
C ASP A 247 4.27 15.93 18.93
N SER A 248 4.01 16.52 17.77
CA SER A 248 3.54 15.79 16.58
C SER A 248 4.53 14.74 16.07
N MET A 249 5.84 14.95 16.30
CA MET A 249 6.90 14.03 15.89
C MET A 249 7.07 12.88 16.89
N TRP A 250 7.11 13.18 18.19
CA TRP A 250 7.51 12.23 19.23
C TRP A 250 6.35 11.60 20.00
N ASN A 251 5.16 12.21 19.99
CA ASN A 251 3.95 11.71 20.67
C ASN A 251 3.13 10.80 19.74
N ARG A 252 3.83 9.92 19.01
CA ARG A 252 3.26 9.00 18.01
C ARG A 252 3.16 7.57 18.51
N THR A 253 3.89 7.25 19.58
CA THR A 253 3.93 5.93 20.21
C THR A 253 3.66 6.03 21.70
N VAL A 254 3.22 4.93 22.31
CA VAL A 254 2.95 4.83 23.74
C VAL A 254 3.77 3.69 24.32
N ASN A 255 4.35 3.91 25.50
CA ASN A 255 5.10 2.91 26.24
C ASN A 255 4.46 2.64 27.60
N LEU A 256 3.36 1.88 27.61
CA LEU A 256 2.63 1.56 28.84
C LEU A 256 3.35 0.52 29.71
N ALA A 257 4.15 -0.35 29.10
CA ALA A 257 4.93 -1.38 29.79
C ALA A 257 6.21 -0.80 30.45
N GLY A 258 6.75 0.28 29.88
CA GLY A 258 8.03 0.88 30.26
C GLY A 258 9.24 0.10 29.69
N GLY A 259 10.38 0.78 29.57
CA GLY A 259 11.64 0.18 29.13
C GLY A 259 11.95 0.35 27.64
N PRO A 260 13.21 0.10 27.23
CA PRO A 260 13.68 0.29 25.85
C PRO A 260 13.04 -0.72 24.89
N GLY A 261 12.81 -0.29 23.65
CA GLY A 261 12.25 -1.14 22.61
C GLY A 261 10.85 -1.68 22.92
N ARG A 262 10.02 -0.97 23.70
CA ARG A 262 8.65 -1.38 24.12
C ARG A 262 7.55 -0.36 23.76
N ASN A 263 7.88 0.58 22.90
CA ASN A 263 6.88 1.51 22.38
C ASN A 263 5.96 0.78 21.40
N LEU A 264 4.67 1.12 21.42
CA LEU A 264 3.67 0.67 20.45
C LEU A 264 3.02 1.87 19.78
N GLU A 265 2.48 1.68 18.58
CA GLU A 265 1.73 2.74 17.91
C GLU A 265 0.51 3.17 18.73
N CYS A 266 0.25 4.48 18.82
CA CYS A 266 -0.89 4.99 19.59
C CYS A 266 -2.23 4.39 19.16
N ASP A 267 -2.40 4.11 17.87
CA ASP A 267 -3.65 3.55 17.33
C ASP A 267 -3.87 2.11 17.80
N ILE A 268 -2.83 1.28 17.77
CA ILE A 268 -2.86 -0.11 18.29
C ILE A 268 -3.19 -0.11 19.78
N VAL A 269 -2.57 0.79 20.56
CA VAL A 269 -2.86 0.90 22.00
C VAL A 269 -4.31 1.30 22.24
N ASN A 270 -4.83 2.28 21.50
CA ASN A 270 -6.22 2.70 21.60
C ASN A 270 -7.19 1.59 21.19
N GLU A 271 -6.91 0.86 20.11
CA GLU A 271 -7.71 -0.28 19.68
C GLU A 271 -7.78 -1.36 20.76
N PHE A 272 -6.62 -1.73 21.32
CA PHE A 272 -6.54 -2.70 22.41
C PHE A 272 -7.35 -2.24 23.62
N LEU A 273 -7.10 -1.03 24.14
CA LEU A 273 -7.79 -0.51 25.32
C LEU A 273 -9.31 -0.42 25.09
N ASN A 274 -9.74 -0.04 23.89
CA ASN A 274 -11.16 -0.02 23.52
C ASN A 274 -11.76 -1.43 23.46
N LYS A 275 -11.03 -2.41 22.92
CA LYS A 275 -11.46 -3.80 22.88
C LYS A 275 -11.62 -4.36 24.29
N GLU A 276 -10.59 -4.23 25.12
CA GLU A 276 -10.61 -4.67 26.51
C GLU A 276 -11.74 -4.00 27.30
N PHE A 277 -11.92 -2.69 27.14
CA PHE A 277 -13.02 -1.98 27.78
C PHE A 277 -14.38 -2.56 27.37
N LYS A 278 -14.61 -2.73 26.06
CA LYS A 278 -15.86 -3.30 25.53
C LYS A 278 -16.08 -4.74 25.98
N GLU A 279 -15.03 -5.55 26.08
CA GLU A 279 -15.12 -6.94 26.55
C GLU A 279 -15.44 -6.98 28.04
N SER A 280 -14.77 -6.18 28.86
CA SER A 280 -15.07 -6.07 30.28
C SER A 280 -16.52 -5.65 30.55
N LEU A 281 -17.10 -4.76 29.71
CA LEU A 281 -18.50 -4.34 29.84
C LEU A 281 -19.50 -5.47 29.54
N LYS A 282 -19.11 -6.49 28.77
CA LYS A 282 -19.98 -7.67 28.56
C LYS A 282 -20.16 -8.46 29.85
N ASP A 283 -19.13 -8.51 30.70
CA ASP A 283 -19.17 -9.18 32.00
C ASP A 283 -20.14 -8.50 32.98
N ALA A 284 -20.48 -7.23 32.74
CA ALA A 284 -21.48 -6.51 33.52
C ALA A 284 -22.93 -7.02 33.30
N GLY A 285 -23.15 -7.95 32.36
CA GLY A 285 -24.44 -8.63 32.19
C GLY A 285 -25.62 -7.71 31.88
N GLY A 286 -25.36 -6.53 31.30
CA GLY A 286 -26.38 -5.52 30.98
C GLY A 286 -26.61 -4.44 32.05
N ASN A 287 -25.93 -4.51 33.21
CA ASN A 287 -26.01 -3.48 34.26
C ASN A 287 -25.12 -2.26 33.95
N LEU A 288 -25.40 -1.58 32.84
CA LEU A 288 -24.63 -0.45 32.31
C LEU A 288 -25.04 0.89 32.94
N THR A 289 -24.84 1.03 34.25
CA THR A 289 -24.95 2.33 34.93
C THR A 289 -23.68 3.17 34.71
N GLU A 290 -23.74 4.49 34.89
CA GLU A 290 -22.56 5.35 34.80
C GLU A 290 -21.43 4.91 35.74
N GLU A 291 -21.78 4.48 36.96
CA GLU A 291 -20.82 3.98 37.95
C GLU A 291 -20.13 2.68 37.49
N THR A 292 -20.89 1.75 36.88
CA THR A 292 -20.33 0.53 36.32
C THR A 292 -19.41 0.86 35.15
N VAL A 293 -19.87 1.70 34.21
CA VAL A 293 -19.07 2.13 33.05
C VAL A 293 -17.77 2.81 33.51
N HIS A 294 -17.84 3.70 34.50
CA HIS A 294 -16.68 4.37 35.07
C HIS A 294 -15.69 3.37 35.68
N ARG A 295 -16.16 2.40 36.47
CA ARG A 295 -15.30 1.37 37.06
C ARG A 295 -14.58 0.53 36.01
N HIS A 296 -15.30 0.08 34.97
CA HIS A 296 -14.72 -0.71 33.89
C HIS A 296 -13.70 0.09 33.07
N SER A 297 -13.93 1.41 32.87
CA SER A 297 -12.97 2.28 32.18
C SER A 297 -11.63 2.40 32.92
N GLN A 298 -11.67 2.43 34.26
CA GLN A 298 -10.46 2.47 35.09
C GLN A 298 -9.68 1.15 35.04
N MET A 299 -10.39 0.02 34.93
CA MET A 299 -9.77 -1.30 34.86
C MET A 299 -8.98 -1.52 33.56
N ALA A 300 -9.51 -1.06 32.42
CA ALA A 300 -8.85 -1.20 31.12
C ALA A 300 -7.45 -0.57 31.10
N GLY A 301 -7.25 0.58 31.77
CA GLY A 301 -5.95 1.24 31.84
C GLY A 301 -4.87 0.42 32.57
N SER A 302 -5.25 -0.38 33.58
CA SER A 302 -4.31 -1.22 34.32
C SER A 302 -3.75 -2.39 33.49
N LEU A 303 -4.57 -2.92 32.57
CA LEU A 303 -4.21 -3.96 31.60
C LEU A 303 -3.30 -3.42 30.48
N GLY A 304 -3.25 -2.11 30.29
CA GLY A 304 -2.30 -1.48 29.38
C GLY A 304 -0.83 -1.84 29.67
N ARG A 305 -0.47 -2.22 30.90
CA ARG A 305 0.91 -2.65 31.23
C ARG A 305 1.29 -4.01 30.64
N VAL A 306 0.30 -4.85 30.31
CA VAL A 306 0.52 -6.18 29.71
C VAL A 306 0.32 -6.17 28.19
N ILE A 307 -0.09 -5.04 27.61
CA ILE A 307 -0.36 -4.91 26.17
C ILE A 307 0.83 -5.33 25.31
N ASP A 308 2.05 -4.98 25.70
CA ASP A 308 3.26 -5.33 24.96
C ASP A 308 3.45 -6.85 24.88
N LYS A 309 3.16 -7.56 25.98
CA LYS A 309 3.19 -9.01 26.02
C LYS A 309 2.10 -9.62 25.14
N VAL A 310 0.89 -9.10 25.21
CA VAL A 310 -0.23 -9.57 24.36
C VAL A 310 0.07 -9.30 22.90
N TYR A 311 0.61 -8.13 22.56
CA TYR A 311 1.00 -7.76 21.21
C TYR A 311 2.08 -8.71 20.67
N ALA A 312 3.13 -8.98 21.45
CA ALA A 312 4.14 -9.97 21.08
C ALA A 312 3.53 -11.37 20.87
N GLU A 313 2.60 -11.80 21.71
CA GLU A 313 1.96 -13.13 21.61
C GLU A 313 0.91 -13.23 20.49
N SER A 314 0.23 -12.14 20.14
CA SER A 314 -0.91 -12.15 19.19
C SER A 314 -0.58 -11.62 17.81
N VAL A 315 0.43 -10.75 17.68
CA VAL A 315 0.82 -10.07 16.44
C VAL A 315 2.20 -10.50 15.97
N GLU A 316 3.17 -10.65 16.87
CA GLU A 316 4.54 -11.08 16.50
C GLU A 316 4.69 -12.62 16.46
N ALA A 317 4.05 -13.35 17.38
CA ALA A 317 4.12 -14.80 17.45
C ALA A 317 3.30 -15.64 16.42
N PRO A 318 2.36 -15.12 15.59
CA PRO A 318 1.60 -15.94 14.63
C PRO A 318 2.47 -16.68 13.59
N LEU A 319 3.71 -16.25 13.35
CA LEU A 319 4.66 -17.00 12.52
C LEU A 319 5.17 -18.29 13.21
N SER A 320 5.14 -18.34 14.53
CA SER A 320 5.66 -19.47 15.31
C SER A 320 4.67 -20.62 15.49
N GLU A 321 3.36 -20.39 15.34
CA GLU A 321 2.36 -21.48 15.40
C GLU A 321 2.33 -22.32 14.12
N PHE A 322 2.62 -21.73 12.96
CA PHE A 322 2.71 -22.47 11.69
C PHE A 322 4.03 -23.24 11.55
N ILE A 323 5.08 -22.82 12.26
CA ILE A 323 6.36 -23.52 12.32
C ILE A 323 6.33 -24.47 13.52
N ARG A 324 5.91 -25.72 13.29
CA ARG A 324 6.01 -26.78 14.32
C ARG A 324 7.42 -26.76 14.92
N LYS A 325 7.52 -26.45 16.22
CA LYS A 325 8.75 -26.54 17.02
C LYS A 325 9.22 -27.99 17.13
N GLY A 326 9.77 -28.55 16.04
CA GLY A 326 10.94 -29.41 16.20
C GLY A 326 12.10 -28.52 16.67
N ASN A 327 13.10 -29.08 17.36
CA ASN A 327 14.35 -28.35 17.62
C ASN A 327 14.91 -27.86 16.28
N THR A 328 14.62 -26.62 15.89
CA THR A 328 15.09 -26.01 14.66
C THR A 328 16.57 -25.77 14.85
N ASN A 329 17.39 -26.49 14.09
CA ASN A 329 18.81 -26.23 14.05
C ASN A 329 19.01 -25.10 13.04
N PHE A 330 19.16 -23.87 13.53
CA PHE A 330 19.36 -22.68 12.71
C PHE A 330 20.45 -22.88 11.65
N THR A 331 21.55 -23.54 12.01
CA THR A 331 22.63 -23.86 11.08
C THR A 331 22.14 -24.74 9.93
N ARG A 332 21.38 -25.80 10.23
CA ARG A 332 20.81 -26.69 9.21
C ARG A 332 19.79 -25.98 8.31
N ASP A 333 18.97 -25.08 8.87
CA ASP A 333 18.00 -24.31 8.09
C ASP A 333 18.71 -23.31 7.18
N LEU A 334 19.78 -22.69 7.66
CA LEU A 334 20.66 -21.81 6.87
C LEU A 334 21.39 -22.58 5.75
N GLU A 335 21.91 -23.78 6.05
CA GLU A 335 22.50 -24.68 5.05
C GLU A 335 21.50 -24.99 3.94
N LEU A 336 20.27 -25.33 4.33
CA LEU A 336 19.19 -25.62 3.39
C LEU A 336 18.83 -24.39 2.56
N PHE A 337 18.71 -23.22 3.19
CA PHE A 337 18.42 -21.96 2.52
C PHE A 337 19.47 -21.62 1.45
N VAL A 338 20.76 -21.67 1.81
CA VAL A 338 21.86 -21.41 0.87
C VAL A 338 21.85 -22.45 -0.26
N LYS A 339 21.71 -23.74 0.07
CA LYS A 339 21.67 -24.82 -0.91
C LYS A 339 20.54 -24.66 -1.94
N LEU A 340 19.37 -24.20 -1.50
CA LEU A 340 18.21 -24.03 -2.36
C LEU A 340 18.25 -22.73 -3.17
N LEU A 341 18.68 -21.61 -2.59
CA LEU A 341 18.50 -20.29 -3.19
C LEU A 341 19.76 -19.73 -3.87
N LEU A 342 20.96 -20.14 -3.45
CA LEU A 342 22.20 -19.66 -4.07
C LEU A 342 22.31 -20.03 -5.57
N PRO A 343 21.93 -21.25 -6.01
CA PRO A 343 21.98 -21.63 -7.43
C PRO A 343 21.00 -20.87 -8.33
N GLU A 344 19.94 -20.31 -7.75
CA GLU A 344 18.89 -19.59 -8.49
C GLU A 344 19.33 -18.19 -8.95
N HIS A 345 20.44 -17.68 -8.38
CA HIS A 345 21.03 -16.38 -8.74
C HIS A 345 20.00 -15.23 -8.73
N PHE A 346 19.09 -15.22 -7.75
CA PHE A 346 17.98 -14.26 -7.70
C PHE A 346 18.44 -12.79 -7.75
N PHE A 347 19.53 -12.47 -7.06
CA PHE A 347 20.08 -11.12 -6.98
C PHE A 347 21.09 -10.76 -8.08
N ARG A 348 21.22 -11.59 -9.12
CA ARG A 348 22.00 -11.28 -10.32
C ARG A 348 21.03 -10.97 -11.46
N HIS A 349 21.04 -9.72 -11.93
CA HIS A 349 20.20 -9.31 -13.04
C HIS A 349 20.50 -10.13 -14.31
N SER A 350 19.46 -10.78 -14.85
CA SER A 350 19.46 -11.64 -16.02
C SER A 350 18.16 -11.44 -16.81
N PRO A 351 18.18 -10.62 -17.89
CA PRO A 351 17.03 -10.31 -18.73
C PRO A 351 16.17 -11.52 -19.14
N GLY A 352 14.84 -11.40 -19.02
CA GLY A 352 13.88 -12.38 -19.53
C GLY A 352 13.53 -13.55 -18.61
N ARG A 353 14.02 -13.57 -17.36
CA ARG A 353 13.49 -14.48 -16.34
C ARG A 353 12.13 -13.99 -15.85
N HIS A 354 11.23 -14.92 -15.56
CA HIS A 354 9.93 -14.63 -14.96
C HIS A 354 9.44 -15.82 -14.14
N PHE A 355 8.63 -15.56 -13.11
CA PHE A 355 7.91 -16.62 -12.44
C PHE A 355 6.72 -17.07 -13.29
N LYS A 356 6.32 -18.34 -13.17
CA LYS A 356 5.18 -18.87 -13.93
C LYS A 356 3.87 -18.17 -13.57
N SER A 357 3.70 -17.85 -12.29
CA SER A 357 2.47 -17.27 -11.72
C SER A 357 2.34 -15.76 -11.94
N TYR A 358 3.45 -15.06 -12.19
CA TYR A 358 3.48 -13.60 -12.39
C TYR A 358 4.58 -13.25 -13.39
N GLN A 359 4.20 -13.24 -14.67
CA GLN A 359 5.14 -13.10 -15.80
C GLN A 359 5.57 -11.65 -16.04
N ASP A 360 4.71 -10.70 -15.67
CA ASP A 360 4.87 -9.27 -15.93
C ASP A 360 5.05 -8.47 -14.62
N PHE A 361 5.66 -9.08 -13.60
CA PHE A 361 5.86 -8.41 -12.32
C PHE A 361 6.87 -7.27 -12.46
N SER A 362 6.46 -6.08 -12.03
CA SER A 362 7.31 -4.91 -11.88
C SER A 362 7.12 -4.30 -10.50
N PHE A 363 8.22 -3.82 -9.92
CA PHE A 363 8.21 -3.12 -8.64
C PHE A 363 8.93 -1.78 -8.80
N SER A 364 8.23 -0.71 -8.45
CA SER A 364 8.78 0.64 -8.48
C SER A 364 8.11 1.49 -7.42
N ILE A 365 8.92 2.28 -6.72
CA ILE A 365 8.45 3.31 -5.80
C ILE A 365 8.57 4.71 -6.41
N GLU A 366 8.81 4.81 -7.73
CA GLU A 366 8.76 6.09 -8.43
C GLU A 366 7.33 6.64 -8.45
N ALA A 367 7.18 7.96 -8.38
CA ALA A 367 5.88 8.60 -8.58
C ALA A 367 5.40 8.34 -10.02
N LYS A 368 4.20 7.76 -10.17
CA LYS A 368 3.58 7.47 -11.48
C LYS A 368 3.21 8.76 -12.23
N HIS A 369 2.81 9.80 -11.50
CA HIS A 369 2.44 11.12 -12.03
C HIS A 369 3.16 12.24 -11.24
N PRO A 370 4.49 12.37 -11.40
CA PRO A 370 5.31 13.29 -10.62
C PRO A 370 4.83 14.75 -10.70
N GLU A 371 4.37 15.18 -11.87
CA GLU A 371 3.80 16.51 -12.13
C GLU A 371 2.53 16.77 -11.31
N LYS A 372 1.62 15.78 -11.25
CA LYS A 372 0.39 15.88 -10.46
C LYS A 372 0.70 15.92 -8.97
N LEU A 373 1.66 15.09 -8.52
CA LEU A 373 2.11 15.09 -7.14
C LEU A 373 2.71 16.44 -6.74
N LYS A 374 3.61 17.01 -7.56
CA LYS A 374 4.18 18.34 -7.31
C LYS A 374 3.11 19.41 -7.22
N LYS A 375 2.22 19.51 -8.22
CA LYS A 375 1.11 20.47 -8.24
C LYS A 375 0.27 20.37 -6.97
N LYS A 376 -0.09 19.15 -6.56
CA LYS A 376 -0.86 18.87 -5.34
C LYS A 376 -0.16 19.38 -4.09
N LEU A 377 1.11 19.02 -3.89
CA LEU A 377 1.88 19.44 -2.71
C LEU A 377 2.03 20.96 -2.65
N CYS A 378 2.29 21.62 -3.79
CA CYS A 378 2.35 23.08 -3.88
C CYS A 378 1.01 23.74 -3.52
N GLN A 379 -0.12 23.19 -4.00
CA GLN A 379 -1.45 23.70 -3.67
C GLN A 379 -1.74 23.59 -2.17
N LEU A 380 -1.42 22.44 -1.56
CA LEU A 380 -1.62 22.23 -0.13
C LEU A 380 -0.77 23.18 0.72
N SER A 381 0.49 23.41 0.35
CA SER A 381 1.35 24.38 1.04
C SER A 381 0.81 25.80 0.93
N LYS A 382 0.39 26.25 -0.27
CA LYS A 382 -0.25 27.56 -0.46
C LYS A 382 -1.50 27.72 0.41
N ARG A 383 -2.27 26.65 0.63
CA ARG A 383 -3.45 26.68 1.50
C ARG A 383 -3.05 26.84 2.98
N LEU A 384 -2.02 26.12 3.44
CA LEU A 384 -1.48 26.28 4.78
C LEU A 384 -0.94 27.69 5.04
N ASP A 385 -0.26 28.30 4.06
CA ASP A 385 0.24 29.68 4.16
C ASP A 385 -0.90 30.71 4.28
N LYS A 386 -2.00 30.50 3.55
CA LYS A 386 -3.19 31.35 3.68
C LYS A 386 -3.79 31.30 5.08
N ILE A 387 -3.89 30.10 5.67
CA ILE A 387 -4.42 29.92 7.02
C ILE A 387 -3.56 30.68 8.04
N ARG A 388 -2.23 30.55 7.95
CA ARG A 388 -1.29 31.22 8.85
C ARG A 388 -1.44 32.75 8.81
N ARG A 389 -1.65 33.33 7.63
CA ARG A 389 -1.83 34.79 7.45
C ARG A 389 -3.17 35.33 7.95
N CYS A 390 -4.16 34.47 8.16
CA CYS A 390 -5.47 34.87 8.70
C CYS A 390 -5.55 34.77 10.23
N THR A 391 -4.53 34.23 10.87
CA THR A 391 -4.46 34.02 12.33
C THR A 391 -3.50 34.97 13.04
N ASP A 392 -2.84 35.86 12.29
CA ASP A 392 -2.15 37.06 12.79
C ASP A 392 -3.13 38.24 12.75
#